data_AF-Q2S2L4-F1
#
_entry.id   AF-Q2S2L4-F1
#
_cell.length_a   1.000
_cell.length_b   1.000
_cell.length_c   1.000
_cell.angle_alpha   90.00
_cell.angle_beta   90.00
_cell.angle_gamma   90.00
#
_symmetry.space_group_name_H-M   'P 1'
#
loop_
_entity.id
_entity.type
_entity.pdbx_description
1 polymer ?
#
loop_
_entity_poly.entity_id
_entity_poly.type
_entity_poly.pdbx_seq_one_letter_code
_entity_poly.pdbx_strand_id
1 'polypeptide(L)'
;MARYFAPGGQSRIRSIPPGHAPRAVSHRTIFPARTLGLMAAPSMFFLLATVAVAAALGMIIARNPVSSALWLVLNLFCIAGLYLTLNASFIGVIQILVYAGAIMVLFLFVIMLLNLSALPELEEIEWASIGGFAVGLVLLSQLLYVVALQFELGVDPIGAEAAAEAGSAASLGEILFTRYALHLQVAGILLLAATVGAVLLAQRRFQ
;
A
#
# COMPACT_ATOMS: atom_id res chain seq x y z
N MET A 1 -63.98 4.18 -72.00
CA MET A 1 -64.65 3.37 -70.96
C MET A 1 -63.75 3.33 -69.73
N ALA A 2 -64.13 3.55 -68.48
CA ALA A 2 -65.26 4.21 -67.83
C ALA A 2 -65.05 4.02 -66.32
N ARG A 3 -64.93 5.12 -65.55
CA ARG A 3 -65.41 5.36 -64.15
C ARG A 3 -64.83 4.43 -63.02
N TYR A 4 -64.45 4.88 -61.82
CA TYR A 4 -65.16 5.61 -60.75
C TYR A 4 -64.09 6.09 -59.72
N PHE A 5 -63.85 7.40 -59.48
CA PHE A 5 -64.32 8.21 -58.32
C PHE A 5 -65.19 7.42 -57.31
N ALA A 6 -65.03 7.42 -55.98
CA ALA A 6 -65.11 8.55 -55.05
C ALA A 6 -64.91 8.07 -53.57
N PRO A 7 -64.81 9.00 -52.61
CA PRO A 7 -64.26 8.83 -51.25
C PRO A 7 -65.34 8.74 -50.14
N GLY A 8 -64.95 8.44 -48.90
CA GLY A 8 -65.79 8.77 -47.73
C GLY A 8 -65.45 8.06 -46.41
N GLY A 9 -65.52 8.82 -45.31
CA GLY A 9 -65.89 8.31 -43.97
C GLY A 9 -64.73 8.14 -42.98
N GLN A 10 -64.28 9.20 -42.33
CA GLN A 10 -64.72 9.65 -40.99
C GLN A 10 -64.17 8.85 -39.80
N SER A 11 -63.37 9.58 -39.01
CA SER A 11 -63.34 9.61 -37.53
C SER A 11 -63.51 8.29 -36.78
N ARG A 12 -62.39 7.72 -36.35
CA ARG A 12 -62.38 6.86 -35.16
C ARG A 12 -61.61 7.58 -34.06
N ILE A 13 -62.34 8.44 -33.34
CA ILE A 13 -61.95 8.95 -32.02
C ILE A 13 -61.78 7.71 -31.14
N ARG A 14 -60.52 7.37 -30.85
CA ARG A 14 -60.18 6.30 -29.92
C ARG A 14 -60.47 6.83 -28.52
N SER A 15 -61.51 6.30 -27.91
CA SER A 15 -61.82 6.49 -26.50
C SER A 15 -60.62 6.07 -25.65
N ILE A 16 -60.06 7.02 -24.90
CA ILE A 16 -59.02 6.76 -23.91
C ILE A 16 -59.73 6.17 -22.67
N PRO A 17 -59.41 4.93 -22.24
CA PRO A 17 -59.99 4.37 -21.02
C PRO A 17 -59.47 5.14 -19.78
N PRO A 18 -60.29 5.29 -18.73
CA PRO A 18 -59.90 6.07 -17.56
C PRO A 18 -58.91 5.29 -16.68
N GLY A 19 -57.95 6.03 -16.11
CA GLY A 19 -57.38 5.73 -14.81
C GLY A 19 -56.59 4.43 -14.68
N HIS A 20 -55.31 4.47 -15.00
CA HIS A 20 -54.32 3.71 -14.22
C HIS A 20 -53.58 4.73 -13.36
N ALA A 21 -53.91 4.74 -12.07
CA ALA A 21 -53.18 5.51 -11.07
C ALA A 21 -51.67 5.25 -11.24
N PRO A 22 -50.82 6.28 -11.18
CA PRO A 22 -49.39 6.08 -11.21
C PRO A 22 -49.03 5.19 -10.03
N ARG A 23 -48.61 3.95 -10.31
CA ARG A 23 -48.04 3.06 -9.31
C ARG A 23 -46.92 3.84 -8.66
N ALA A 24 -47.05 4.06 -7.35
CA ALA A 24 -45.98 4.62 -6.53
C ALA A 24 -44.73 3.78 -6.81
N VAL A 25 -43.78 4.37 -7.54
CA VAL A 25 -42.44 3.83 -7.70
C VAL A 25 -41.88 3.84 -6.29
N SER A 26 -41.88 2.66 -5.68
CA SER A 26 -41.15 2.39 -4.45
C SER A 26 -39.71 2.77 -4.74
N HIS A 27 -39.34 3.98 -4.29
CA HIS A 27 -37.98 4.46 -4.24
C HIS A 27 -37.27 3.59 -3.19
N ARG A 28 -36.97 2.33 -3.56
CA ARG A 28 -35.92 1.57 -2.89
C ARG A 28 -34.66 2.35 -3.22
N THR A 29 -34.28 3.23 -2.30
CA THR A 29 -32.94 3.79 -2.20
C THR A 29 -31.99 2.63 -1.94
N ILE A 30 -31.67 1.90 -3.00
CA ILE A 30 -30.55 0.98 -3.05
C ILE A 30 -29.34 1.90 -3.02
N PHE A 31 -28.87 2.24 -1.81
CA PHE A 31 -27.52 2.75 -1.65
C PHE A 31 -26.59 1.72 -2.30
N PRO A 32 -25.92 2.05 -3.41
CA PRO A 32 -25.08 1.07 -4.07
C PRO A 32 -23.93 0.75 -3.11
N ALA A 33 -23.76 -0.52 -2.72
CA ALA A 33 -22.60 -0.95 -1.93
C ALA A 33 -21.25 -0.49 -2.54
N ARG A 34 -21.26 -0.17 -3.84
CA ARG A 34 -20.18 0.48 -4.60
C ARG A 34 -19.74 1.83 -4.00
N THR A 35 -20.63 2.69 -3.53
CA THR A 35 -20.25 4.00 -2.96
C THR A 35 -19.64 3.87 -1.56
N LEU A 36 -20.06 2.87 -0.78
CA LEU A 36 -19.44 2.56 0.51
C LEU A 36 -18.00 2.07 0.31
N GLY A 37 -17.77 1.21 -0.68
CA GLY A 37 -16.41 0.77 -1.07
C GLY A 37 -15.51 1.90 -1.58
N LEU A 38 -16.08 2.85 -2.35
CA LEU A 38 -15.36 4.02 -2.88
C LEU A 38 -14.93 5.02 -1.79
N MET A 39 -15.69 5.14 -0.69
CA MET A 39 -15.31 5.99 0.46
C MET A 39 -14.44 5.25 1.49
N ALA A 40 -14.58 3.92 1.59
CA ALA A 40 -13.79 3.09 2.50
C ALA A 40 -12.32 2.99 2.08
N ALA A 41 -12.02 2.92 0.77
CA ALA A 41 -10.64 2.76 0.30
C ALA A 41 -9.72 3.96 0.64
N PRO A 42 -10.11 5.24 0.42
CA PRO A 42 -9.29 6.39 0.77
C PRO A 42 -9.18 6.60 2.29
N SER A 43 -10.26 6.37 3.04
CA SER A 43 -10.27 6.54 4.49
C SER A 43 -9.36 5.53 5.19
N MET A 44 -9.35 4.27 4.73
CA MET A 44 -8.43 3.24 5.20
C MET A 44 -6.96 3.62 4.90
N PHE A 45 -6.68 4.18 3.71
CA PHE A 45 -5.35 4.65 3.35
C PHE A 45 -4.85 5.74 4.30
N PHE A 46 -5.62 6.80 4.54
CA PHE A 46 -5.21 7.89 5.43
C PHE A 46 -5.06 7.44 6.89
N LEU A 47 -5.92 6.52 7.35
CA LEU A 47 -5.80 5.93 8.69
C LEU A 47 -4.48 5.17 8.81
N LEU A 48 -4.20 4.24 7.89
CA LEU A 48 -2.96 3.45 7.90
C LEU A 48 -1.71 4.32 7.75
N ALA A 49 -1.75 5.35 6.90
CA ALA A 49 -0.64 6.28 6.72
C ALA A 49 -0.35 7.07 8.00
N THR A 50 -1.39 7.57 8.68
CA THR A 50 -1.24 8.31 9.94
C THR A 50 -0.66 7.42 11.03
N VAL A 51 -1.16 6.18 11.15
CA VAL A 51 -0.65 5.21 12.12
C VAL A 51 0.79 4.80 11.80
N ALA A 52 1.16 4.65 10.52
CA ALA A 52 2.53 4.38 10.11
C ALA A 52 3.50 5.49 10.55
N VAL A 53 3.15 6.76 10.31
CA VAL A 53 3.97 7.90 10.74
C VAL A 53 4.08 7.95 12.27
N ALA A 54 2.96 7.76 12.98
CA ALA A 54 2.97 7.72 14.44
C ALA A 54 3.84 6.58 14.98
N ALA A 55 3.81 5.41 14.35
CA ALA A 55 4.63 4.26 14.71
C ALA A 55 6.13 4.51 14.42
N ALA A 56 6.45 5.16 13.31
CA ALA A 56 7.81 5.57 12.98
C ALA A 56 8.38 6.57 14.00
N LEU A 57 7.58 7.55 14.43
CA LEU A 57 7.96 8.45 15.52
C LEU A 57 8.11 7.72 16.85
N GLY A 58 7.16 6.83 17.19
CA GLY A 58 7.20 6.01 18.40
C GLY A 58 8.45 5.14 18.50
N MET A 59 8.95 4.62 17.38
CA MET A 59 10.19 3.85 17.30
C MET A 59 11.42 4.67 17.73
N ILE A 60 11.50 5.94 17.30
CA ILE A 60 12.63 6.82 17.58
C ILE A 60 12.58 7.33 19.02
N ILE A 61 11.38 7.61 19.54
CA ILE A 61 11.18 8.16 20.89
C ILE A 61 11.36 7.07 21.97
N ALA A 62 11.11 5.81 21.63
CA ALA A 62 11.18 4.71 22.59
C ALA A 62 12.62 4.52 23.12
N ARG A 63 12.76 4.59 24.46
CA ARG A 63 14.05 4.42 25.15
C ARG A 63 14.52 2.97 25.24
N ASN A 64 13.59 2.01 25.25
CA ASN A 64 13.92 0.59 25.30
C ASN A 64 13.98 0.01 23.88
N PRO A 65 15.10 -0.60 23.46
CA PRO A 65 15.25 -1.21 22.13
C PRO A 65 14.14 -2.20 21.76
N VAL A 66 13.62 -2.95 22.74
CA VAL A 66 12.50 -3.89 22.50
C VAL A 66 11.22 -3.14 22.15
N SER A 67 10.93 -2.03 22.84
CA SER A 67 9.77 -1.19 22.54
C SER A 67 9.93 -0.49 21.19
N SER A 68 11.12 0.01 20.87
CA SER A 68 11.40 0.58 19.54
C SER A 68 11.14 -0.43 18.43
N ALA A 69 11.60 -1.68 18.62
CA ALA A 69 11.39 -2.74 17.65
C ALA A 69 9.90 -3.14 17.52
N LEU A 70 9.10 -3.11 18.60
CA LEU A 70 7.64 -3.31 18.51
C LEU A 70 6.94 -2.21 17.71
N TRP A 71 7.35 -0.94 17.89
CA TRP A 71 6.86 0.17 17.06
C TRP A 71 7.25 0.00 15.58
N LEU A 72 8.43 -0.54 15.31
CA LEU A 72 8.87 -0.88 13.96
C LEU A 72 8.03 -2.01 13.34
N VAL A 73 7.72 -3.07 14.10
CA VAL A 73 6.80 -4.12 13.65
C VAL A 73 5.44 -3.51 13.25
N LEU A 74 4.87 -2.65 14.10
CA LEU A 74 3.60 -1.97 13.81
C LEU A 74 3.68 -1.14 12.52
N ASN A 75 4.77 -0.41 12.32
CA ASN A 75 4.99 0.36 11.10
C ASN A 75 5.05 -0.54 9.85
N LEU A 76 5.75 -1.68 9.91
CA LEU A 76 5.82 -2.63 8.79
C LEU A 76 4.44 -3.22 8.45
N PHE A 77 3.60 -3.49 9.45
CA PHE A 77 2.21 -3.90 9.21
C PHE A 77 1.37 -2.80 8.57
N CYS A 78 1.54 -1.53 8.98
CA CYS A 78 0.84 -0.42 8.36
C CYS A 78 1.27 -0.24 6.90
N ILE A 79 2.57 -0.34 6.59
CA ILE A 79 3.09 -0.31 5.22
C ILE A 79 2.54 -1.47 4.39
N ALA A 80 2.45 -2.68 4.94
CA ALA A 80 1.83 -3.81 4.25
C ALA A 80 0.36 -3.51 3.91
N GLY A 81 -0.39 -2.93 4.86
CA GLY A 81 -1.76 -2.47 4.62
C GLY A 81 -1.86 -1.39 3.53
N LEU A 82 -0.91 -0.44 3.49
CA LEU A 82 -0.83 0.57 2.42
C LEU A 82 -0.56 -0.06 1.05
N TYR A 83 0.26 -1.12 0.97
CA TYR A 83 0.42 -1.85 -0.30
C TYR A 83 -0.88 -2.53 -0.74
N LEU A 84 -1.67 -3.07 0.20
CA LEU A 84 -2.97 -3.65 -0.14
C LEU A 84 -3.96 -2.60 -0.66
N THR A 85 -4.00 -1.39 -0.08
CA THR A 85 -4.87 -0.31 -0.57
C THR A 85 -4.46 0.21 -1.94
N LEU A 86 -3.18 0.08 -2.30
CA LEU A 86 -2.62 0.43 -3.62
C LEU A 86 -2.73 -0.71 -4.66
N ASN A 87 -3.47 -1.78 -4.37
CA ASN A 87 -3.58 -3.00 -5.21
C ASN A 87 -2.26 -3.78 -5.41
N ALA A 88 -1.23 -3.51 -4.61
CA ALA A 88 0.05 -4.21 -4.64
C ALA A 88 0.05 -5.44 -3.70
N SER A 89 -0.86 -6.39 -3.97
CA SER A 89 -1.11 -7.54 -3.09
C SER A 89 0.13 -8.42 -2.84
N PHE A 90 0.92 -8.69 -3.88
CA PHE A 90 2.12 -9.52 -3.73
C PHE A 90 3.17 -8.86 -2.84
N ILE A 91 3.47 -7.58 -3.08
CA ILE A 91 4.45 -6.83 -2.28
C ILE A 91 3.97 -6.70 -0.84
N GLY A 92 2.67 -6.47 -0.61
CA GLY A 92 2.09 -6.44 0.74
C GLY A 92 2.29 -7.75 1.51
N VAL A 93 2.10 -8.91 0.85
CA VAL A 93 2.35 -10.22 1.48
C VAL A 93 3.84 -10.42 1.77
N ILE A 94 4.73 -10.07 0.84
CA ILE A 94 6.19 -10.14 1.05
C ILE A 94 6.64 -9.23 2.20
N GLN A 95 6.02 -8.06 2.36
CA GLN A 95 6.28 -7.14 3.48
C GLN A 95 6.04 -7.83 4.83
N ILE A 96 4.95 -8.61 4.94
CA ILE A 96 4.64 -9.34 6.17
C ILE A 96 5.57 -10.55 6.33
N LEU A 97 5.74 -11.37 5.29
CA LEU A 97 6.52 -12.62 5.39
C LEU A 97 8.01 -12.38 5.65
N VAL A 98 8.62 -11.45 4.91
CA VAL A 98 10.08 -11.25 4.93
C VAL A 98 10.47 -10.18 5.94
N TYR A 99 9.88 -8.99 5.87
CA TYR A 99 10.30 -7.87 6.73
C TYR A 99 9.77 -8.03 8.15
N ALA A 100 8.46 -8.11 8.34
CA ALA A 100 7.88 -8.26 9.67
C ALA A 100 8.08 -9.67 10.26
N GLY A 101 8.05 -10.70 9.41
CA GLY A 101 8.16 -12.10 9.81
C GLY A 101 9.59 -12.54 10.07
N ALA A 102 10.42 -12.63 9.03
CA ALA A 102 11.77 -13.19 9.18
C ALA A 102 12.78 -12.19 9.79
N ILE A 103 12.94 -11.02 9.16
CA ILE A 103 13.99 -10.06 9.50
C ILE A 103 13.73 -9.47 10.89
N MET A 104 12.51 -8.99 11.14
CA MET A 104 12.20 -8.33 12.40
C MET A 104 12.21 -9.30 13.58
N VAL A 105 11.74 -10.53 13.42
CA VAL A 105 11.81 -11.54 14.50
C VAL A 105 13.26 -11.92 14.79
N LEU A 106 14.10 -12.07 13.76
CA LEU A 106 15.55 -12.30 13.96
C LEU A 106 16.18 -11.12 14.71
N PHE A 107 15.84 -9.89 14.33
CA PHE A 107 16.34 -8.69 15.02
C PHE A 107 15.88 -8.63 16.47
N LEU A 108 14.58 -8.86 16.73
CA LEU A 108 13.99 -8.93 18.08
C LEU A 108 14.69 -9.98 18.95
N PHE A 109 14.95 -11.16 18.39
CA PHE A 109 15.69 -12.21 19.07
C PHE A 109 17.11 -11.75 19.45
N VAL A 110 17.83 -11.17 18.49
CA VAL A 110 19.20 -10.66 18.70
C VAL A 110 19.24 -9.57 19.77
N ILE A 111 18.40 -8.55 19.68
CA ILE A 111 18.42 -7.44 20.65
C ILE A 111 18.05 -7.90 22.06
N MET A 112 17.18 -8.89 22.18
CA MET A 112 16.77 -9.45 23.46
C MET A 112 17.89 -10.30 24.07
N LEU A 113 18.57 -11.13 23.27
CA LEU A 113 19.73 -11.90 23.72
C LEU A 113 20.91 -11.01 24.13
N LEU A 114 21.12 -9.89 23.43
CA LEU A 114 22.22 -8.96 23.70
C LEU A 114 21.96 -8.03 24.89
N ASN A 115 20.78 -8.09 25.52
CA ASN A 115 20.35 -7.22 26.61
C ASN A 115 20.88 -5.77 26.51
N LEU A 116 20.54 -5.12 25.40
CA LEU A 116 20.99 -3.76 25.08
C LEU A 116 20.54 -2.69 26.10
N SER A 117 19.69 -3.06 27.07
CA SER A 117 19.21 -2.20 28.15
C SER A 117 20.31 -1.77 29.14
N ALA A 118 21.49 -2.39 29.10
CA ALA A 118 22.58 -2.18 30.06
C ALA A 118 23.74 -1.30 29.52
N LEU A 119 23.60 -0.76 28.30
CA LEU A 119 24.62 0.14 27.74
C LEU A 119 24.53 1.52 28.42
N PRO A 120 25.66 2.12 28.84
CA PRO A 120 25.66 3.49 29.37
C PRO A 120 25.12 4.46 28.30
N GLU A 121 24.32 5.44 28.72
CA GLU A 121 23.89 6.54 27.86
C GLU A 121 25.16 7.15 27.24
N LEU A 122 25.28 7.07 25.91
CA LEU A 122 26.33 7.74 25.18
C LEU A 122 26.14 9.25 25.44
N GLU A 123 27.17 9.93 25.93
CA GLU A 123 27.15 11.39 26.03
C GLU A 123 26.82 11.96 24.65
N GLU A 124 25.61 12.49 24.50
CA GLU A 124 25.17 13.14 23.28
C GLU A 124 26.00 14.40 23.09
N ILE A 125 26.88 14.39 22.08
CA ILE A 125 27.53 15.60 21.63
C ILE A 125 26.42 16.50 21.07
N GLU A 126 26.06 17.59 21.77
CA GLU A 126 24.94 18.49 21.39
C GLU A 126 25.00 18.93 19.91
N TRP A 127 26.20 19.15 19.38
CA TRP A 127 26.43 19.51 17.97
C TRP A 127 25.98 18.43 16.98
N ALA A 128 26.03 17.15 17.35
CA ALA A 128 25.58 16.04 16.52
C ALA A 128 24.05 15.98 16.42
N SER A 129 23.34 16.34 17.50
CA SER A 129 21.87 16.42 17.51
C SER A 129 21.36 17.56 16.64
N ILE A 130 21.97 18.74 16.75
CA ILE A 130 21.66 19.91 15.90
C ILE A 130 21.98 19.63 14.43
N GLY A 131 23.13 19.02 14.15
CA GLY A 131 23.52 18.61 12.80
C GLY A 131 22.55 17.58 12.21
N GLY A 132 22.15 16.57 12.99
CA GLY A 132 21.17 15.56 12.59
C GLY A 132 19.80 16.18 12.25
N PHE A 133 19.34 17.12 13.08
CA PHE A 133 18.08 17.83 12.81
C PHE A 133 18.17 18.68 11.53
N ALA A 134 19.27 19.42 11.34
CA ALA A 134 19.46 20.23 10.14
C ALA A 134 19.48 19.38 8.86
N VAL A 135 20.19 18.25 8.87
CA VAL A 135 20.21 17.29 7.75
C VAL A 135 18.82 16.72 7.51
N GLY A 136 18.10 16.33 8.57
CA GLY A 136 16.72 15.85 8.48
C GLY A 136 15.79 16.87 7.82
N LEU A 137 15.91 18.14 8.19
CA LEU A 137 15.12 19.23 7.62
C LEU A 137 15.43 19.46 6.12
N VAL A 138 16.71 19.41 5.75
CA VAL A 138 17.14 19.54 4.33
C VAL A 138 16.62 18.37 3.50
N LEU A 139 16.69 17.14 4.01
CA LEU A 139 16.16 15.98 3.31
C LEU A 139 14.63 16.04 3.17
N LEU A 140 13.93 16.49 4.22
CA LEU A 140 12.49 16.67 4.17
C LEU A 140 12.08 17.75 3.17
N SER A 141 12.77 18.89 3.14
CA SER A 141 12.47 19.96 2.18
C SER A 141 12.73 19.51 0.74
N GLN A 142 13.79 18.75 0.50
CA GLN A 142 14.07 18.17 -0.82
C GLN A 142 13.00 17.15 -1.23
N LEU A 143 12.53 16.30 -0.31
CA LEU A 143 11.45 15.35 -0.59
C LEU A 143 10.15 16.09 -0.96
N LEU A 144 9.78 17.13 -0.19
CA LEU A 144 8.60 17.94 -0.46
C LEU A 144 8.72 18.68 -1.80
N TYR A 145 9.90 19.17 -2.15
CA TYR A 145 10.14 19.81 -3.45
C TYR A 145 9.94 18.84 -4.62
N VAL A 146 10.49 17.62 -4.54
CA VAL A 146 10.30 16.59 -5.57
C VAL A 146 8.83 16.19 -5.70
N VAL A 147 8.11 16.05 -4.58
CA VAL A 147 6.68 15.74 -4.59
C VAL A 147 5.87 16.89 -5.20
N ALA A 148 6.19 18.15 -4.88
CA ALA A 148 5.51 19.31 -5.47
C ALA A 148 5.69 19.37 -6.99
N LEU A 149 6.89 19.10 -7.50
CA LEU A 149 7.15 19.03 -8.95
C LEU A 149 6.29 17.97 -9.65
N GLN A 150 6.01 16.83 -9.01
CA GLN A 150 5.16 15.79 -9.60
C GLN A 150 3.71 16.27 -9.80
N PHE A 151 3.20 17.09 -8.88
CA PHE A 151 1.87 17.70 -9.01
C PHE A 151 1.84 18.76 -10.10
N GLU A 152 2.92 19.52 -10.30
CA GLU A 152 3.03 20.51 -11.38
C GLU A 152 3.16 19.87 -12.76
N LEU A 153 3.85 18.73 -12.85
CA LEU A 153 4.06 17.98 -14.10
C LEU A 153 2.83 17.18 -14.55
N GLY A 154 1.75 17.16 -13.75
CA GLY A 154 0.48 16.55 -14.13
C GLY A 154 0.59 15.06 -14.43
N VAL A 155 1.33 14.30 -13.61
CA VAL A 155 1.43 12.85 -13.79
C VAL A 155 0.05 12.23 -13.56
N ASP A 156 -0.53 11.68 -14.63
CA ASP A 156 -1.84 11.05 -14.57
C ASP A 156 -1.80 9.83 -13.64
N PRO A 157 -2.78 9.70 -12.72
CA PRO A 157 -2.86 8.53 -11.86
C PRO A 157 -3.07 7.27 -12.70
N ILE A 158 -2.24 6.27 -12.42
CA ILE A 158 -2.32 4.95 -13.04
C ILE A 158 -3.71 4.36 -12.74
N GLY A 159 -4.43 3.89 -13.77
CA GLY A 159 -5.74 3.28 -13.59
C GLY A 159 -5.70 2.08 -12.63
N ALA A 160 -6.73 1.92 -11.80
CA ALA A 160 -6.76 0.89 -10.75
C ALA A 160 -6.55 -0.55 -11.28
N GLU A 161 -7.03 -0.85 -12.49
CA GLU A 161 -6.85 -2.15 -13.15
C GLU A 161 -5.38 -2.39 -13.55
N ALA A 162 -4.73 -1.38 -14.14
CA ALA A 162 -3.32 -1.45 -14.50
C ALA A 162 -2.42 -1.57 -13.26
N ALA A 163 -2.78 -0.89 -12.16
CA ALA A 163 -2.09 -1.02 -10.88
C ALA A 163 -2.22 -2.43 -10.29
N ALA A 164 -3.40 -3.05 -10.38
CA ALA A 164 -3.63 -4.40 -9.88
C ALA A 164 -2.87 -5.47 -10.68
N GLU A 165 -2.80 -5.32 -12.01
CA GLU A 165 -2.05 -6.23 -12.88
C GLU A 165 -0.54 -6.16 -12.59
N ALA A 166 0.01 -4.94 -12.50
CA ALA A 166 1.41 -4.70 -12.17
C ALA A 166 1.77 -5.17 -10.74
N GLY A 167 0.83 -5.09 -9.80
CA GLY A 167 0.99 -5.53 -8.41
C GLY A 167 0.90 -7.05 -8.20
N SER A 168 0.69 -7.84 -9.26
CA SER A 168 0.51 -9.28 -9.19
C SER A 168 1.83 -10.07 -9.15
N ALA A 169 1.82 -11.24 -8.51
CA ALA A 169 2.97 -12.13 -8.46
C ALA A 169 3.42 -12.63 -9.84
N ALA A 170 2.46 -12.86 -10.74
CA ALA A 170 2.71 -13.33 -12.09
C ALA A 170 3.47 -12.28 -12.93
N SER A 171 3.00 -11.02 -12.91
CA SER A 171 3.64 -9.91 -13.63
C SER A 171 5.07 -9.68 -13.12
N LEU A 172 5.26 -9.68 -11.80
CA LEU A 172 6.60 -9.55 -11.21
C LEU A 172 7.50 -10.73 -11.57
N GLY A 173 6.97 -11.96 -11.54
CA GLY A 173 7.71 -13.15 -11.95
C GLY A 173 8.18 -13.07 -13.40
N GLU A 174 7.31 -12.68 -14.33
CA GLU A 174 7.68 -12.52 -15.74
C GLU A 174 8.82 -11.52 -15.92
N ILE A 175 8.71 -10.33 -15.30
CA ILE A 175 9.73 -9.28 -15.37
C ILE A 175 11.06 -9.74 -14.75
N LEU A 176 11.01 -10.48 -13.63
CA LEU A 176 12.21 -10.99 -12.96
C LEU A 176 12.94 -12.04 -13.80
N PHE A 177 12.22 -12.95 -14.47
CA PHE A 177 12.82 -14.02 -15.25
C PHE A 177 13.16 -13.63 -16.70
N THR A 178 12.61 -12.53 -17.23
CA THR A 178 12.92 -12.05 -18.58
C THR A 178 13.94 -10.91 -18.54
N ARG A 179 13.56 -9.76 -17.97
CA ARG A 179 14.35 -8.52 -17.99
C ARG A 179 15.42 -8.48 -16.92
N TYR A 180 15.13 -9.01 -15.73
CA TYR A 180 16.04 -8.96 -14.58
C TYR A 180 16.66 -10.32 -14.23
N ALA A 181 16.72 -11.27 -15.18
CA ALA A 181 17.22 -12.62 -14.93
C ALA A 181 18.63 -12.65 -14.32
N LEU A 182 19.52 -11.74 -14.77
CA LEU A 182 20.86 -11.62 -14.20
C LEU A 182 20.84 -11.11 -12.74
N HIS A 183 19.95 -10.18 -12.41
CA HIS A 183 19.84 -9.66 -11.03
C HIS A 183 19.34 -10.76 -10.09
N LEU A 184 18.42 -11.60 -10.56
CA LEU A 184 17.93 -12.75 -9.81
C LEU A 184 19.06 -13.77 -9.52
N GLN A 185 19.92 -14.04 -10.49
CA GLN A 185 21.09 -14.92 -10.29
C GLN A 185 22.07 -14.35 -9.27
N VAL A 186 22.36 -13.04 -9.34
CA VAL A 186 23.21 -12.35 -8.37
C VAL A 186 22.60 -12.40 -6.98
N ALA A 187 21.30 -12.20 -6.84
CA ALA A 187 20.60 -12.35 -5.56
C ALA A 187 20.70 -13.79 -5.01
N GLY A 188 20.60 -14.81 -5.88
CA GLY A 188 20.79 -16.21 -5.51
C GLY A 188 22.20 -16.49 -4.94
N ILE A 189 23.24 -15.97 -5.60
CA ILE A 189 24.62 -16.06 -5.09
C ILE A 189 24.77 -15.32 -3.76
N LEU A 190 24.13 -14.15 -3.62
CA LEU A 190 24.14 -13.39 -2.37
C LEU A 190 23.49 -14.16 -1.21
N LEU A 191 22.35 -14.83 -1.44
CA LEU A 191 21.69 -15.66 -0.43
C LEU A 191 22.54 -16.89 -0.06
N LEU A 192 23.20 -17.50 -1.04
CA LEU A 192 24.15 -18.60 -0.78
C LEU A 192 25.33 -18.12 0.06
N ALA A 193 25.94 -16.99 -0.30
CA ALA A 193 27.04 -16.40 0.45
C ALA A 193 26.62 -16.01 1.88
N ALA A 194 25.42 -15.43 2.05
CA ALA A 194 24.89 -15.05 3.36
C ALA A 194 24.66 -16.26 4.27
N THR A 195 24.10 -17.36 3.75
CA THR A 195 23.88 -18.58 4.54
C THR A 195 25.20 -19.27 4.92
N VAL A 196 26.15 -19.39 3.99
CA VAL A 196 27.49 -19.91 4.28
C VAL A 196 28.20 -19.02 5.32
N GLY A 197 28.15 -17.70 5.14
CA GLY A 197 28.76 -16.74 6.07
C GLY A 197 28.15 -16.82 7.48
N ALA A 198 26.81 -16.91 7.57
CA ALA A 198 26.12 -17.06 8.85
C ALA A 198 26.52 -18.35 9.58
N VAL A 199 26.59 -19.49 8.86
CA VAL A 199 27.00 -20.78 9.44
C VAL A 199 28.46 -20.75 9.91
N LEU A 200 29.38 -20.23 9.09
CA LEU A 200 30.80 -20.13 9.46
C LEU A 200 31.02 -19.23 10.69
N LEU A 201 30.26 -18.13 10.80
CA LEU A 201 30.35 -17.23 11.95
C LEU A 201 29.73 -17.85 13.21
N ALA A 202 28.63 -18.60 13.07
CA ALA A 202 27.98 -19.30 14.17
C ALA A 202 28.83 -20.47 14.71
N GLN A 203 29.67 -21.08 13.87
CA GLN A 203 30.54 -22.22 14.25
C GLN A 203 31.76 -21.84 15.13
N ARG A 204 31.78 -20.69 15.80
CA ARG A 204 32.89 -20.33 16.69
C ARG A 204 32.92 -21.19 17.97
N ARG A 205 33.83 -22.18 17.93
CA ARG A 205 34.49 -22.93 19.01
C ARG A 205 33.63 -23.71 20.00
N PHE A 206 33.47 -25.00 19.69
CA PHE A 206 33.42 -26.08 20.68
C PHE A 206 34.82 -26.70 20.91
N GLN A 207 35.86 -25.87 21.04
CA GLN A 207 37.19 -26.29 21.51
C GLN A 207 37.59 -25.49 22.73
#